data_AF-A0A8T4RQ67-F1
#
_entry.id   AF-A0A8T4RQ67-F1
#
_cell.length_a   1.000
_cell.length_b   1.000
_cell.length_c   1.000
_cell.angle_alpha   90.00
_cell.angle_beta   90.00
_cell.angle_gamma   90.00
#
_symmetry.space_group_name_H-M   'P 1'
#
loop_
_entity.id
_entity.type
_entity.pdbx_description
1 polymer ?
#
loop_
_entity_poly.entity_id
_entity_poly.type
_entity_poly.pdbx_seq_one_letter_code
_entity_poly.pdbx_strand_id
1 'polypeptide(L)'
;MIRHKRPDQKNALSILEAAESEMKFTLTIKPSEQAGSTIIRNIYECYRMVGDALLVSKGIESDDHVTPIKEITQLKVQTTRPLQVIDNLRRLRHNINYYGYKPKIEEVKDTISIAKATFEPILKEIKKEVTQKITLEKDKNEEK
;
A
#
# COMPACT_ATOMS: atom_id res chain seq x y z
N MET A 1 -2.68 18.85 -7.57
CA MET A 1 -1.72 19.84 -7.04
C MET A 1 -1.19 19.24 -5.75
N ILE A 2 0.12 19.02 -5.60
CA ILE A 2 0.63 18.40 -4.38
C ILE A 2 0.56 19.42 -3.24
N ARG A 3 -0.17 19.12 -2.17
CA ARG A 3 -0.24 19.99 -0.99
C ARG A 3 0.78 19.52 0.03
N HIS A 4 1.62 20.45 0.48
CA HIS A 4 2.60 20.17 1.53
C HIS A 4 2.01 20.49 2.90
N LYS A 5 2.17 19.54 3.83
CA LYS A 5 1.87 19.62 5.26
C LYS A 5 3.14 19.33 6.05
N ARG A 6 3.08 19.48 7.37
CA ARG A 6 4.16 18.98 8.25
C ARG A 6 4.22 17.45 8.15
N PRO A 7 5.41 16.84 7.99
CA PRO A 7 5.57 15.40 8.12
C PRO A 7 4.98 14.86 9.42
N ASP A 8 4.31 13.70 9.34
CA ASP A 8 3.72 13.02 10.50
C ASP A 8 4.04 11.53 10.49
N GLN A 9 5.14 11.18 11.14
CA GLN A 9 5.69 9.83 11.18
C GLN A 9 4.86 8.92 12.09
N LYS A 10 4.21 9.45 13.12
CA LYS A 10 3.33 8.67 13.99
C LYS A 10 2.09 8.24 13.24
N ASN A 11 1.45 9.17 12.52
CA ASN A 11 0.31 8.85 11.67
C ASN A 11 0.71 7.87 10.55
N ALA A 12 1.85 8.10 9.90
CA ALA A 12 2.37 7.17 8.90
C ALA A 12 2.54 5.74 9.45
N LEU A 13 3.09 5.57 10.66
CA LEU A 13 3.20 4.26 11.31
C LEU A 13 1.84 3.63 11.57
N SER A 14 0.87 4.39 12.09
CA SER A 14 -0.49 3.88 12.33
C SER A 14 -1.18 3.42 11.04
N ILE A 15 -0.97 4.13 9.93
CA ILE A 15 -1.48 3.71 8.61
C ILE A 15 -0.83 2.39 8.15
N LEU A 16 0.50 2.24 8.34
CA LEU A 16 1.22 1.01 8.00
C LEU A 16 0.71 -0.19 8.81
N GLU A 17 0.49 -0.01 10.11
CA GLU A 17 -0.04 -1.06 11.00
C GLU A 17 -1.46 -1.48 10.60
N ALA A 18 -2.32 -0.52 10.26
CA ALA A 18 -3.65 -0.80 9.75
C ALA A 18 -3.59 -1.58 8.43
N ALA A 19 -2.77 -1.14 7.47
CA ALA A 19 -2.61 -1.82 6.19
C ALA A 19 -2.07 -3.25 6.34
N GLU A 20 -1.13 -3.46 7.27
CA GLU A 20 -0.58 -4.78 7.59
C GLU A 20 -1.66 -5.73 8.15
N SER A 21 -2.46 -5.23 9.11
CA SER A 21 -3.55 -6.01 9.71
C SER A 21 -4.62 -6.39 8.68
N GLU A 22 -5.06 -5.43 7.87
CA GLU A 22 -6.06 -5.64 6.81
C GLU A 22 -5.57 -6.60 5.73
N MET A 23 -4.31 -6.50 5.32
CA MET A 23 -3.71 -7.44 4.37
C MET A 23 -3.68 -8.85 4.96
N LYS A 24 -3.22 -9.00 6.21
CA LYS A 24 -3.18 -10.30 6.90
C LYS A 24 -4.56 -10.93 6.95
N PHE A 25 -5.58 -10.18 7.36
CA PHE A 25 -6.97 -10.66 7.37
C PHE A 25 -7.44 -11.05 5.96
N THR A 26 -7.23 -10.19 4.97
CA THR A 26 -7.67 -10.42 3.60
C THR A 26 -7.08 -11.71 3.02
N LEU A 27 -5.82 -12.02 3.33
CA LEU A 27 -5.15 -13.25 2.90
C LEU A 27 -5.67 -14.52 3.58
N THR A 28 -6.49 -14.41 4.64
CA THR A 28 -7.19 -15.56 5.25
C THR A 28 -8.49 -15.93 4.52
N ILE A 29 -9.03 -15.02 3.70
CA ILE A 29 -10.29 -15.25 2.99
C ILE A 29 -10.08 -16.34 1.93
N LYS A 30 -10.94 -17.38 1.96
CA LYS A 30 -10.90 -18.46 0.96
C LYS A 30 -11.16 -17.89 -0.45
N PRO A 31 -10.24 -18.08 -1.41
CA PRO A 31 -10.43 -17.58 -2.77
C PRO A 31 -11.67 -18.21 -3.43
N SER A 32 -12.57 -17.35 -3.91
CA SER A 32 -13.76 -17.72 -4.67
C SER A 32 -14.18 -16.54 -5.55
N GLU A 33 -15.00 -16.78 -6.57
CA GLU A 33 -15.56 -15.69 -7.38
C GLU A 33 -16.48 -14.79 -6.55
N GLN A 34 -17.21 -15.36 -5.58
CA GLN A 34 -18.07 -14.60 -4.66
C GLN A 34 -17.25 -13.63 -3.77
N ALA A 35 -16.09 -14.07 -3.29
CA ALA A 35 -15.20 -13.25 -2.47
C ALA A 35 -14.24 -12.37 -3.32
N GLY A 36 -14.17 -12.59 -4.63
CA GLY A 36 -13.13 -12.04 -5.49
C GLY A 36 -13.07 -10.52 -5.46
N SER A 37 -14.22 -9.86 -5.57
CA SER A 37 -14.31 -8.40 -5.50
C SER A 37 -13.78 -7.85 -4.17
N THR A 38 -14.10 -8.49 -3.05
CA THR A 38 -13.63 -8.06 -1.72
C THR A 38 -12.12 -8.25 -1.58
N ILE A 39 -11.60 -9.41 -1.97
CA ILE A 39 -10.16 -9.71 -1.90
C ILE A 39 -9.35 -8.70 -2.71
N ILE A 40 -9.75 -8.47 -3.97
CA ILE A 40 -9.02 -7.58 -4.87
C ILE A 40 -9.08 -6.13 -4.38
N ARG A 41 -10.25 -5.65 -3.95
CA ARG A 41 -10.42 -4.30 -3.40
C ARG A 41 -9.52 -4.12 -2.19
N ASN A 42 -9.57 -5.02 -1.22
CA ASN A 42 -8.80 -4.89 0.01
C ASN A 42 -7.29 -4.95 -0.23
N ILE A 43 -6.82 -5.86 -1.09
CA ILE A 43 -5.39 -5.94 -1.45
C ILE A 43 -4.94 -4.61 -2.07
N TYR A 44 -5.71 -4.07 -3.03
CA TYR A 44 -5.39 -2.79 -3.64
C TYR A 44 -5.37 -1.64 -2.62
N GLU A 45 -6.38 -1.55 -1.75
CA GLU A 45 -6.46 -0.50 -0.73
C GLU A 45 -5.30 -0.59 0.28
N CYS A 46 -4.84 -1.80 0.64
CA CYS A 46 -3.66 -1.97 1.48
C CYS A 46 -2.40 -1.39 0.83
N TYR A 47 -2.16 -1.63 -0.47
CA TYR A 47 -1.07 -0.96 -1.17
C TYR A 47 -1.24 0.55 -1.18
N ARG A 48 -2.46 1.05 -1.45
CA ARG A 48 -2.73 2.48 -1.43
C ARG A 48 -2.39 3.08 -0.06
N MET A 49 -2.82 2.45 1.03
CA MET A 49 -2.52 2.90 2.40
C MET A 49 -1.02 2.91 2.68
N VAL A 50 -0.28 1.90 2.26
CA VAL A 50 1.18 1.85 2.43
C VAL A 50 1.87 2.98 1.67
N GLY A 51 1.44 3.29 0.46
CA GLY A 51 1.96 4.42 -0.32
C GLY A 51 1.57 5.77 0.30
N ASP A 52 0.38 5.86 0.87
CA ASP A 52 -0.13 7.06 1.54
C ASP A 52 0.67 7.34 2.82
N ALA A 53 0.99 6.30 3.59
CA ALA A 53 1.87 6.41 4.75
C ALA A 53 3.25 6.98 4.37
N LEU A 54 3.81 6.56 3.23
CA LEU A 54 5.06 7.10 2.72
C LEU A 54 4.94 8.60 2.41
N LEU A 55 3.86 9.03 1.77
CA LEU A 55 3.59 10.44 1.49
C LEU A 55 3.38 11.27 2.77
N VAL A 56 2.58 10.78 3.71
CA VAL A 56 2.35 11.41 5.01
C VAL A 56 3.67 11.60 5.78
N SER A 57 4.57 10.61 5.73
CA SER A 57 5.91 10.71 6.34
C SER A 57 6.81 11.77 5.68
N LYS A 58 6.47 12.21 4.47
CA LYS A 58 7.13 13.28 3.72
C LYS A 58 6.39 14.62 3.85
N GLY A 59 5.29 14.67 4.59
CA GLY A 59 4.43 15.85 4.66
C GLY A 59 3.73 16.13 3.33
N ILE A 60 3.41 15.11 2.55
CA ILE A 60 2.73 15.22 1.27
C ILE A 60 1.31 14.68 1.42
N GLU A 61 0.32 15.47 1.03
CA GLU A 61 -1.07 15.05 0.91
C GLU A 61 -1.40 14.75 -0.55
N SER A 62 -1.96 13.57 -0.82
CA SER A 62 -2.44 13.17 -2.15
C SER A 62 -3.95 13.28 -2.23
N ASP A 63 -4.44 13.97 -3.25
CA ASP A 63 -5.88 14.05 -3.55
C ASP A 63 -6.37 12.87 -4.42
N ASP A 64 -5.45 11.99 -4.86
CA ASP A 64 -5.76 10.88 -5.75
C ASP A 64 -5.22 9.54 -5.24
N HIS A 65 -5.78 8.46 -5.80
CA HIS A 65 -5.37 7.09 -5.48
C HIS A 65 -4.17 6.59 -6.29
N VAL A 66 -3.71 7.37 -7.28
CA VAL A 66 -2.67 6.97 -8.23
C VAL A 66 -1.29 7.27 -7.67
N THR A 67 -1.13 8.43 -7.03
CA THR A 67 0.12 8.94 -6.48
C THR A 67 0.70 7.99 -5.43
N PRO A 68 -0.06 7.47 -4.45
CA PRO A 68 0.45 6.47 -3.50
C PRO A 68 1.02 5.22 -4.18
N ILE A 69 0.34 4.73 -5.23
CA ILE A 69 0.78 3.54 -5.97
C ILE A 69 2.06 3.84 -6.77
N LYS A 70 2.13 5.01 -7.41
CA LYS A 70 3.32 5.44 -8.15
C LYS A 70 4.55 5.47 -7.25
N GLU A 71 4.44 6.04 -6.05
CA GLU A 71 5.54 6.07 -5.08
C GLU A 71 6.04 4.66 -4.74
N ILE A 72 5.13 3.72 -4.48
CA ILE A 72 5.50 2.32 -4.21
C ILE A 72 6.24 1.70 -5.40
N THR A 73 5.76 1.91 -6.63
CA THR A 73 6.37 1.29 -7.81
C THR A 73 7.77 1.84 -8.16
N GLN A 74 8.18 2.96 -7.55
CA GLN A 74 9.50 3.54 -7.71
C GLN A 74 10.51 3.06 -6.65
N LEU A 75 10.07 2.30 -5.65
CA LEU A 75 10.95 1.76 -4.62
C LEU A 75 11.96 0.77 -5.20
N LYS A 76 13.19 0.83 -4.69
CA LYS A 76 14.26 -0.12 -5.02
C LYS A 76 14.21 -1.31 -4.06
N VAL A 77 13.15 -2.10 -4.14
CA VAL A 77 12.93 -3.28 -3.28
C VAL A 77 12.98 -4.56 -4.12
N GLN A 78 13.77 -5.53 -3.66
CA GLN A 78 13.81 -6.85 -4.28
C GLN A 78 12.56 -7.64 -3.91
N THR A 79 11.81 -8.05 -4.93
CA THR A 79 10.57 -8.82 -4.81
C THR A 79 10.57 -9.93 -5.85
N THR A 80 9.75 -10.95 -5.65
CA THR A 80 9.66 -12.07 -6.60
C THR A 80 8.80 -11.75 -7.82
N ARG A 81 8.06 -10.63 -7.80
CA ARG A 81 7.29 -10.11 -8.93
C ARG A 81 7.55 -8.61 -9.09
N PRO A 82 7.63 -8.06 -10.33
CA PRO A 82 7.88 -6.64 -10.55
C PRO A 82 6.82 -5.76 -9.88
N LEU A 83 7.22 -4.65 -9.24
CA LEU A 83 6.28 -3.76 -8.53
C LEU A 83 5.25 -3.12 -9.47
N GLN A 84 5.57 -3.00 -10.76
CA GLN A 84 4.68 -2.42 -11.77
C GLN A 84 3.35 -3.19 -11.92
N VAL A 85 3.31 -4.46 -11.54
CA VAL A 85 2.08 -5.26 -11.57
C VAL A 85 1.01 -4.75 -10.57
N ILE A 86 1.40 -3.94 -9.59
CA ILE A 86 0.47 -3.33 -8.62
C ILE A 86 -0.48 -2.34 -9.32
N ASP A 87 -0.06 -1.65 -10.39
CA ASP A 87 -0.98 -0.76 -11.15
C ASP A 87 -2.10 -1.56 -11.84
N ASN A 88 -1.89 -2.83 -12.15
CA ASN A 88 -2.95 -3.68 -12.71
C ASN A 88 -4.10 -3.86 -11.70
N LEU A 89 -3.78 -3.91 -10.40
CA LEU A 89 -4.78 -4.01 -9.33
C LEU A 89 -5.67 -2.77 -9.28
N ARG A 90 -5.12 -1.57 -9.57
CA ARG A 90 -5.90 -0.33 -9.68
C ARG A 90 -6.97 -0.43 -10.76
N ARG A 91 -6.60 -0.93 -11.94
CA ARG A 91 -7.51 -1.10 -13.08
C ARG A 91 -8.59 -2.12 -12.76
N LEU A 92 -8.20 -3.24 -12.15
CA LEU A 92 -9.13 -4.29 -11.74
C LEU A 92 -10.12 -3.78 -10.69
N ARG A 93 -9.65 -3.08 -9.65
CA ARG A 93 -10.49 -2.42 -8.65
C ARG A 93 -11.43 -1.38 -9.27
N HIS A 94 -10.97 -0.61 -10.25
CA HIS A 94 -11.81 0.35 -10.98
C HIS A 94 -12.95 -0.38 -11.73
N ASN A 95 -12.63 -1.46 -12.45
CA ASN A 95 -13.63 -2.28 -13.13
C ASN A 95 -14.68 -2.88 -12.17
N ILE A 96 -14.22 -3.41 -11.04
CA ILE A 96 -15.08 -3.98 -10.00
C ILE A 96 -16.00 -2.91 -9.38
N ASN A 97 -15.52 -1.68 -9.21
CA ASN A 97 -16.26 -0.63 -8.49
C ASN A 97 -17.26 0.11 -9.37
N TYR A 98 -16.90 0.38 -10.63
CA TYR A 98 -17.67 1.29 -11.48
C TYR A 98 -18.40 0.59 -12.62
N TYR A 99 -18.01 -0.63 -12.99
CA TYR A 99 -18.59 -1.34 -14.13
C TYR A 99 -19.27 -2.66 -13.76
N GLY A 100 -19.44 -2.95 -12.46
CA GLY A 100 -20.07 -4.18 -11.99
C GLY A 100 -19.31 -5.45 -12.37
N TYR A 101 -18.01 -5.33 -12.70
CA TYR A 101 -17.20 -6.46 -13.11
C TYR A 101 -17.09 -7.50 -11.99
N LYS A 102 -17.26 -8.78 -12.35
CA LYS A 102 -17.08 -9.93 -11.46
C LYS A 102 -15.74 -10.60 -11.80
N PRO A 103 -14.75 -10.55 -10.89
CA PRO A 103 -13.46 -11.17 -11.14
C PRO A 103 -13.55 -12.68 -11.27
N LYS A 104 -12.81 -13.24 -12.22
CA LYS A 104 -12.62 -14.68 -12.34
C LYS A 104 -11.73 -15.19 -11.23
N ILE A 105 -11.89 -16.46 -10.86
CA ILE A 105 -11.08 -17.09 -9.81
C ILE A 105 -9.56 -16.97 -10.06
N GLU A 106 -9.13 -17.00 -11.32
CA GLU A 106 -7.71 -16.86 -11.67
C GLU A 106 -7.16 -15.45 -11.42
N GLU A 107 -7.97 -14.39 -11.61
CA GLU A 107 -7.56 -13.01 -11.29
C GLU A 107 -7.47 -12.81 -9.77
N VAL A 108 -8.34 -13.46 -9.01
CA VAL A 108 -8.29 -13.46 -7.54
C VAL A 108 -7.01 -14.15 -7.06
N LYS A 109 -6.68 -15.32 -7.61
CA LYS A 109 -5.44 -16.04 -7.29
C LYS A 109 -4.19 -15.25 -7.69
N ASP A 110 -4.19 -14.63 -8.87
CA ASP A 110 -3.08 -13.79 -9.32
C ASP A 110 -2.89 -12.58 -8.39
N THR A 111 -3.98 -11.92 -7.99
CA THR A 111 -3.93 -10.78 -7.05
C THR A 111 -3.36 -11.20 -5.69
N ILE A 112 -3.75 -12.37 -5.17
CA ILE A 112 -3.16 -12.94 -3.94
C ILE A 112 -1.67 -13.26 -4.13
N SER A 113 -1.29 -13.80 -5.29
CA SER A 113 0.12 -14.08 -5.63
C SER A 113 0.95 -12.80 -5.65
N ILE A 114 0.44 -11.71 -6.24
CA ILE A 114 1.08 -10.38 -6.23
C ILE A 114 1.28 -9.90 -4.78
N ALA A 115 0.23 -9.98 -3.95
CA ALA A 115 0.26 -9.60 -2.54
C ALA A 115 1.36 -10.34 -1.78
N LYS A 116 1.38 -11.68 -1.87
CA LYS A 116 2.38 -12.52 -1.21
C LYS A 116 3.81 -12.26 -1.70
N ALA A 117 3.97 -11.92 -2.97
CA ALA A 117 5.28 -11.69 -3.59
C ALA A 117 5.90 -10.33 -3.24
N THR A 118 5.08 -9.32 -2.96
CA THR A 118 5.54 -7.92 -2.96
C THR A 118 5.18 -7.12 -1.71
N PHE A 119 4.08 -7.44 -1.02
CA PHE A 119 3.57 -6.58 0.06
C PHE A 119 4.52 -6.49 1.25
N GLU A 120 4.97 -7.63 1.79
CA GLU A 120 5.83 -7.67 2.97
C GLU A 120 7.20 -6.97 2.74
N PRO A 121 7.92 -7.20 1.62
CA PRO A 121 9.13 -6.43 1.31
C PRO A 121 8.90 -4.92 1.22
N ILE A 122 7.80 -4.49 0.57
CA ILE A 122 7.45 -3.06 0.45
C ILE A 122 7.18 -2.46 1.84
N LEU A 123 6.34 -3.14 2.63
CA LEU A 123 5.95 -2.71 3.97
C LEU A 123 7.19 -2.52 4.85
N LYS A 124 8.12 -3.47 4.83
CA LYS A 124 9.38 -3.40 5.58
C LYS A 124 10.24 -2.21 5.17
N GLU A 125 10.41 -1.98 3.87
CA GLU A 125 11.23 -0.87 3.38
C GLU A 125 10.64 0.48 3.80
N ILE A 126 9.33 0.67 3.64
CA ILE A 126 8.68 1.93 4.03
C ILE A 126 8.70 2.09 5.55
N LYS A 127 8.43 1.04 6.33
CA LYS A 127 8.47 1.10 7.80
C LYS A 127 9.86 1.50 8.30
N LYS A 128 10.92 1.01 7.64
CA LYS A 128 12.31 1.42 7.91
C LYS A 128 12.52 2.91 7.61
N GLU A 129 12.10 3.39 6.44
CA GLU A 129 12.24 4.82 6.07
C GLU A 129 11.52 5.73 7.07
N VAL A 130 10.29 5.39 7.45
CA VAL A 130 9.48 6.17 8.40
C VAL A 130 10.13 6.20 9.79
N THR A 131 10.64 5.05 10.26
CA THR A 131 11.24 4.93 11.59
C THR A 131 12.58 5.65 11.70
N GLN A 132 13.43 5.57 10.66
CA GLN A 132 14.72 6.27 10.65
C GLN A 132 14.56 7.79 10.78
N LYS A 133 13.52 8.37 10.16
CA LYS A 133 13.23 9.80 10.28
C LYS A 133 12.84 10.20 11.71
N ILE A 134 12.15 9.34 12.45
CA ILE A 134 11.80 9.60 13.86
C ILE A 134 13.07 9.71 14.72
N THR A 135 14.04 8.81 14.53
CA THR A 135 15.29 8.86 15.30
C THR A 135 16.05 10.16 15.05
N LEU A 136 16.22 10.54 13.78
CA LEU A 136 16.91 11.79 13.40
C LEU A 136 16.23 13.06 13.91
N GLU A 137 14.90 13.06 14.07
CA GLU A 137 14.17 14.19 14.65
C GLU A 137 14.33 14.29 16.17
N LYS A 138 14.51 13.16 16.87
CA LYS A 138 14.77 13.17 18.32
C LYS A 138 16.16 13.74 18.62
N ASP A 139 17.18 13.27 17.91
CA ASP A 139 18.56 13.71 18.10
C ASP A 139 18.69 15.24 17.92
N LYS A 140 18.00 15.82 16.92
CA LYS A 140 17.99 17.28 16.68
C LYS A 140 17.30 18.12 17.76
N ASN A 141 16.42 17.52 18.56
CA ASN A 141 15.69 18.21 19.62
C ASN A 141 16.40 18.09 20.98
N GLU A 142 17.32 17.13 21.14
CA GLU A 142 18.15 16.97 22.36
C GLU A 142 19.42 17.85 22.33
N GLU A 143 19.80 18.38 21.16
CA GLU A 143 20.92 19.33 20.98
C GLU A 143 20.52 20.82 21.15
N LYS A 144 19.29 21.12 21.55
CA LYS A 144 18.77 22.49 21.79
C LYS A 144 18.39 22.72 23.25
#